data_AF-A0A0N1B556-F1
#
_entry.id   AF-A0A0N1B556-F1
#
_cell.length_a   1.000
_cell.length_b   1.000
_cell.length_c   1.000
_cell.angle_alpha   90.00
_cell.angle_beta   90.00
_cell.angle_gamma   90.00
#
_symmetry.space_group_name_H-M   'P 1'
#
loop_
_entity.id
_entity.type
_entity.pdbx_description
1 polymer ?
#
loop_
_entity_poly.entity_id
_entity_poly.type
_entity_poly.pdbx_seq_one_letter_code
_entity_poly.pdbx_strand_id
1 'polypeptide(L)'
;MRAMIHVLVSAGLLFAGLETVARTPIDLPLSKVSAKPPPYSQIEFVSEGQAFDSPVNERIHGRFHRVVVIRAPIVHDMPTIRIDSMTYGDEICCVQVSAARELSLQRLSALGVSFGKASESEFRFVRWIDAHAFEFKYGHVACRVSKLAARVSRVVCTP
;
A
#
# COMPACT_ATOMS: atom_id res chain seq x y z
N MET A 1 -8.58 49.12 -58.77
CA MET A 1 -9.35 48.19 -57.92
C MET A 1 -8.50 46.94 -57.71
N ARG A 2 -7.88 46.78 -56.53
CA ARG A 2 -7.15 45.57 -56.14
C ARG A 2 -7.60 45.21 -54.72
N ALA A 3 -8.27 44.08 -54.59
CA ALA A 3 -8.77 43.56 -53.32
C ALA A 3 -7.61 42.92 -52.55
N MET A 4 -7.37 43.37 -51.32
CA MET A 4 -6.50 42.71 -50.35
C MET A 4 -7.34 41.67 -49.59
N ILE A 5 -6.89 40.41 -49.64
CA ILE A 5 -7.48 39.28 -48.89
C ILE A 5 -6.76 39.19 -47.55
N HIS A 6 -7.48 39.40 -46.45
CA HIS A 6 -7.03 39.10 -45.10
C HIS A 6 -7.11 37.58 -44.87
N VAL A 7 -5.96 36.94 -44.64
CA VAL A 7 -5.89 35.57 -44.12
C VAL A 7 -5.73 35.66 -42.60
N LEU A 8 -6.80 35.38 -41.87
CA LEU A 8 -6.75 35.17 -40.42
C LEU A 8 -6.34 33.71 -40.16
N VAL A 9 -5.14 33.48 -39.63
CA VAL A 9 -4.71 32.16 -39.14
C VAL A 9 -4.97 32.13 -37.63
N SER A 10 -6.07 31.49 -37.22
CA SER A 10 -6.33 31.15 -35.82
C SER A 10 -5.54 29.91 -35.46
N ALA A 11 -4.35 30.10 -34.88
CA ALA A 11 -3.59 29.03 -34.24
C ALA A 11 -4.19 28.76 -32.84
N GLY A 12 -5.08 27.77 -32.74
CA GLY A 12 -5.58 27.26 -31.47
C GLY A 12 -4.47 26.48 -30.75
N LEU A 13 -3.91 27.06 -29.68
CA LEU A 13 -3.11 26.32 -28.70
C LEU A 13 -4.06 25.46 -27.85
N LEU A 14 -4.16 24.18 -28.19
CA LEU A 14 -4.63 23.14 -27.29
C LEU A 14 -3.54 22.87 -26.26
N PHE A 15 -3.56 23.59 -25.14
CA PHE A 15 -2.85 23.16 -23.94
C PHE A 15 -3.57 21.93 -23.39
N ALA A 16 -3.15 20.74 -23.82
CA ALA A 16 -3.38 19.52 -23.08
C ALA A 16 -2.60 19.64 -21.76
N GLY A 17 -3.26 20.18 -20.73
CA GLY A 17 -2.78 20.14 -19.37
C GLY A 17 -2.67 18.67 -18.95
N LEU A 18 -1.47 18.10 -19.08
CA LEU A 18 -1.08 17.00 -18.22
C LEU A 18 -1.02 17.57 -16.81
N GLU A 19 -2.15 17.51 -16.10
CA GLU A 19 -2.16 17.51 -14.64
C GLU A 19 -1.43 16.24 -14.20
N THR A 20 -0.11 16.31 -14.22
CA THR A 20 0.74 15.44 -13.42
C THR A 20 0.45 15.85 -11.99
N VAL A 21 -0.60 15.27 -11.41
CA VAL A 21 -0.85 15.31 -9.97
C VAL A 21 0.37 14.64 -9.36
N ALA A 22 1.39 15.45 -9.05
CA ALA A 22 2.59 15.02 -8.37
C ALA A 22 2.13 14.50 -7.01
N ARG A 23 2.12 13.18 -6.88
CA ARG A 23 1.52 12.52 -5.72
C ARG A 23 2.50 12.63 -4.56
N THR A 24 2.16 13.45 -3.58
CA THR A 24 2.99 13.68 -2.40
C THR A 24 3.12 12.38 -1.61
N PRO A 25 4.35 11.84 -1.43
CA PRO A 25 4.56 10.70 -0.56
C PRO A 25 4.13 11.03 0.87
N ILE A 26 3.37 10.13 1.49
CA ILE A 26 2.94 10.27 2.89
C ILE A 26 3.89 9.45 3.76
N ASP A 27 4.65 10.13 4.61
CA ASP A 27 5.47 9.48 5.62
C ASP A 27 4.61 9.25 6.88
N LEU A 28 4.27 7.98 7.14
CA LEU A 28 3.34 7.57 8.19
C LEU A 28 4.05 6.68 9.23
N PRO A 29 4.00 7.02 10.53
CA PRO A 29 4.41 6.07 11.56
C PRO A 29 3.39 4.94 11.64
N LEU A 30 3.84 3.71 11.43
CA LEU A 30 3.02 2.53 11.63
C LEU A 30 2.81 2.29 13.13
N SER A 31 1.57 2.03 13.52
CA SER A 31 1.24 1.74 14.91
C SER A 31 1.81 0.39 15.31
N LYS A 32 2.62 0.32 16.37
CA LYS A 32 3.04 -0.96 16.94
C LYS A 32 1.85 -1.61 17.64
N VAL A 33 1.67 -2.90 17.41
CA VAL A 33 0.57 -3.68 17.98
C VAL A 33 1.08 -5.01 18.55
N SER A 34 0.22 -5.70 19.30
CA SER A 34 0.53 -7.01 19.85
C SER A 34 0.97 -7.97 18.75
N ALA A 35 2.02 -8.75 19.01
CA ALA A 35 2.49 -9.80 18.11
C ALA A 35 1.52 -11.01 18.04
N LYS A 36 0.50 -11.06 18.91
CA LYS A 36 -0.56 -12.05 18.81
C LYS A 36 -1.33 -11.86 17.49
N PRO A 37 -1.55 -12.91 16.69
CA PRO A 37 -2.31 -12.79 15.44
C PRO A 37 -3.75 -12.37 15.73
N PRO A 38 -4.39 -11.61 14.82
CA PRO A 38 -5.81 -11.32 14.92
C PRO A 38 -6.64 -12.62 14.83
N PRO A 39 -7.87 -12.64 15.37
CA PRO A 39 -8.80 -13.75 15.16
C PRO A 39 -8.98 -14.05 13.67
N TYR A 40 -8.96 -15.34 13.29
CA TYR A 40 -9.10 -15.75 11.90
C TYR A 40 -10.39 -15.24 11.23
N SER A 41 -11.48 -15.08 12.00
CA SER A 41 -12.75 -14.53 11.52
C SER A 41 -12.66 -13.07 11.05
N GLN A 42 -11.61 -12.35 11.42
CA GLN A 42 -11.38 -10.95 11.04
C GLN A 42 -10.38 -10.81 9.89
N ILE A 43 -9.74 -11.90 9.47
CA ILE A 43 -8.73 -11.88 8.41
C ILE A 43 -9.45 -12.02 7.06
N GLU A 44 -9.29 -11.02 6.21
CA GLU A 44 -9.83 -11.02 4.85
C GLU A 44 -8.81 -11.54 3.84
N PHE A 45 -7.53 -11.23 4.04
CA PHE A 45 -6.46 -11.57 3.10
C PHE A 45 -5.13 -11.76 3.83
N VAL A 46 -4.29 -12.65 3.29
CA VAL A 46 -2.91 -12.88 3.74
C VAL A 46 -1.97 -13.01 2.55
N SER A 47 -0.81 -12.35 2.60
CA SER A 47 0.32 -12.60 1.69
C SER A 47 1.64 -12.60 2.45
N GLU A 48 2.59 -13.41 2.00
CA GLU A 48 3.92 -13.54 2.57
C GLU A 48 4.96 -13.11 1.53
N GLY A 49 6.00 -12.41 1.98
CA GLY A 49 7.12 -11.95 1.16
C GLY A 49 8.41 -11.93 1.98
N GLN A 50 9.54 -11.86 1.29
CA GLN A 50 10.86 -11.89 1.94
C GLN A 50 11.01 -10.73 2.93
N ALA A 51 11.75 -10.91 4.03
CA ALA A 51 12.14 -9.79 4.91
C ALA A 51 13.54 -9.25 4.61
N PHE A 52 14.29 -9.90 3.71
CA PHE A 52 15.62 -9.50 3.29
C PHE A 52 15.79 -9.67 1.78
N ASP A 53 16.63 -8.84 1.16
CA ASP A 53 16.87 -8.89 -0.29
C ASP A 53 17.77 -10.06 -0.74
N SER A 54 18.25 -10.91 0.18
CA SER A 54 19.18 -12.02 -0.12
C SER A 54 18.58 -13.40 0.20
N PRO A 55 18.47 -14.30 -0.80
CA PRO A 55 17.94 -15.66 -0.60
C PRO A 55 18.89 -16.58 0.18
N VAL A 56 20.16 -16.20 0.35
CA VAL A 56 21.18 -17.04 1.01
C VAL A 56 20.90 -17.16 2.53
N ASN A 57 20.30 -16.14 3.13
CA ASN A 57 19.97 -16.11 4.56
C ASN A 57 18.62 -16.77 4.89
N GLU A 58 17.84 -17.18 3.88
CA GLU A 58 16.50 -17.77 4.07
C GLU A 58 16.54 -19.21 4.61
N ARG A 59 17.63 -19.94 4.35
CA ARG A 59 17.70 -21.39 4.59
C ARG A 59 18.04 -21.82 6.02
N ILE A 60 18.44 -20.90 6.91
CA ILE A 60 18.94 -21.25 8.25
C ILE A 60 18.06 -20.65 9.36
N HIS A 61 17.57 -19.41 9.22
CA HIS A 61 16.59 -18.79 10.13
C HIS A 61 15.76 -17.73 9.38
N GLY A 62 14.90 -18.17 8.46
CA GLY A 62 14.17 -17.27 7.57
C GLY A 62 13.33 -16.24 8.34
N ARG A 63 13.57 -14.95 8.09
CA ARG A 63 12.62 -13.90 8.47
C ARG A 63 11.84 -13.49 7.23
N PHE A 64 10.55 -13.32 7.40
CA PHE A 64 9.66 -12.90 6.32
C PHE A 64 8.65 -11.89 6.82
N HIS A 65 8.11 -11.09 5.91
CA HIS A 65 7.01 -10.20 6.20
C HIS A 65 5.71 -10.83 5.73
N ARG A 66 4.66 -10.68 6.53
CA ARG A 66 3.32 -11.09 6.16
C ARG A 66 2.38 -9.89 6.22
N VAL A 67 1.71 -9.62 5.11
CA VAL A 67 0.64 -8.64 5.02
C VAL A 67 -0.67 -9.35 5.32
N VAL A 68 -1.40 -8.87 6.32
CA VAL A 68 -2.70 -9.36 6.76
C VAL A 68 -3.69 -8.22 6.65
N VAL A 69 -4.80 -8.42 5.96
CA VAL A 69 -5.88 -7.43 5.90
C VAL A 69 -6.92 -7.81 6.94
N ILE A 70 -7.12 -6.90 7.90
CA ILE A 70 -8.08 -7.04 8.96
C ILE A 70 -9.34 -6.30 8.55
N ARG A 71 -10.44 -7.04 8.40
CA ARG A 71 -11.75 -6.49 8.10
C ARG A 71 -12.19 -5.56 9.23
N ALA A 72 -12.74 -4.42 8.88
CA ALA A 72 -13.35 -3.54 9.86
C ALA A 72 -14.64 -4.17 10.42
N PRO A 73 -14.96 -3.95 11.71
CA PRO A 73 -16.16 -4.52 12.33
C PRO A 73 -17.46 -3.96 11.74
N ILE A 74 -17.40 -2.77 11.13
CA ILE A 74 -18.53 -2.08 10.51
C ILE A 74 -18.26 -1.97 9.01
N VAL A 75 -19.28 -2.26 8.18
CA VAL A 75 -19.15 -2.30 6.71
C VAL A 75 -18.74 -0.96 6.06
N HIS A 76 -18.92 0.15 6.76
CA HIS A 76 -18.57 1.49 6.28
C HIS A 76 -17.16 1.92 6.68
N ASP A 77 -16.49 1.17 7.54
CA ASP A 77 -15.13 1.46 7.98
C ASP A 77 -14.12 0.83 7.02
N MET A 78 -13.03 1.54 6.75
CA MET A 78 -11.96 1.02 5.90
C MET A 78 -11.15 -0.06 6.66
N PRO A 79 -10.65 -1.09 5.97
CA PRO A 79 -9.87 -2.14 6.62
C PRO A 79 -8.53 -1.62 7.14
N THR A 80 -7.93 -2.39 8.05
CA THR A 80 -6.58 -2.15 8.54
C THR A 80 -5.62 -3.15 7.91
N ILE A 81 -4.52 -2.66 7.37
CA ILE A 81 -3.43 -3.50 6.86
C ILE A 81 -2.46 -3.71 7.99
N ARG A 82 -2.33 -4.95 8.43
CA ARG A 82 -1.35 -5.39 9.41
C ARG A 82 -0.15 -5.99 8.70
N ILE A 83 1.05 -5.64 9.15
CA ILE A 83 2.33 -6.14 8.66
C ILE A 83 3.01 -6.87 9.82
N ASP A 84 3.05 -8.20 9.72
CA ASP A 84 3.74 -9.07 10.66
C ASP A 84 5.19 -9.27 10.19
N SER A 85 6.12 -9.26 11.14
CA SER A 85 7.50 -9.71 10.95
C SER A 85 7.63 -11.07 11.59
N MET A 86 7.92 -12.08 10.79
CA MET A 86 7.87 -13.48 11.20
C MET A 86 9.27 -14.08 11.20
N THR A 87 9.50 -15.05 12.07
CA THR A 87 10.74 -15.81 12.20
C THR A 87 10.42 -17.30 12.15
N TYR A 88 11.14 -18.06 11.33
CA TYR A 88 11.15 -19.52 11.41
C TYR A 88 12.10 -19.97 12.53
N GLY A 89 11.63 -20.87 13.40
CA GLY A 89 12.50 -21.63 14.28
C GLY A 89 13.29 -22.69 13.50
N ASP A 90 14.41 -23.09 14.09
CA ASP A 90 15.50 -23.91 13.54
C ASP A 90 15.03 -25.32 13.09
N GLU A 91 13.83 -25.72 13.48
CA GLU A 91 13.22 -27.02 13.18
C GLU A 91 12.02 -26.94 12.23
N ILE A 92 11.81 -25.82 11.51
CA ILE A 92 10.70 -25.63 10.53
C ILE A 92 9.30 -25.63 11.17
N CYS A 93 9.15 -26.04 12.43
CA CYS A 93 7.86 -26.41 13.01
C CYS A 93 7.14 -25.30 13.78
N CYS A 94 7.73 -24.12 13.96
CA CYS A 94 7.07 -23.02 14.69
C CYS A 94 7.34 -21.67 14.03
N VAL A 95 6.41 -21.24 13.19
CA VAL A 95 6.39 -19.87 12.67
C VAL A 95 5.91 -18.94 13.78
N GLN A 96 6.75 -17.99 14.20
CA GLN A 96 6.40 -17.02 15.23
C GLN A 96 6.35 -15.60 14.67
N VAL A 97 5.30 -14.85 15.04
CA VAL A 97 5.25 -13.40 14.81
C VAL A 97 6.14 -12.75 15.87
N SER A 98 7.26 -12.17 15.44
CA SER A 98 8.23 -11.48 16.30
C SER A 98 7.86 -10.02 16.54
N ALA A 99 7.20 -9.38 15.57
CA ALA A 99 6.71 -8.02 15.67
C ALA A 99 5.52 -7.82 14.74
N ALA A 100 4.65 -6.88 15.06
CA ALA A 100 3.54 -6.52 14.20
C ALA A 100 3.27 -5.02 14.23
N ARG A 101 2.84 -4.51 13.08
CA ARG A 101 2.59 -3.08 12.86
C ARG A 101 1.33 -2.91 12.01
N GLU A 102 0.63 -1.80 12.20
CA GLU A 102 -0.63 -1.54 11.50
C GLU A 102 -0.59 -0.23 10.73
N LEU A 103 -1.18 -0.28 9.53
CA LEU A 103 -1.48 0.80 8.62
C LEU A 103 -3.01 0.88 8.46
N SER A 104 -3.61 1.92 9.01
CA SER A 104 -5.04 2.19 8.85
C SER A 104 -5.30 2.94 7.54
N LEU A 105 -6.15 2.38 6.66
CA LEU A 105 -6.59 3.07 5.46
C LEU A 105 -7.45 4.30 5.80
N GLN A 106 -8.20 4.24 6.89
CA GLN A 106 -8.94 5.39 7.41
C GLN A 106 -8.00 6.57 7.71
N ARG A 107 -6.83 6.29 8.29
CA ARG A 107 -5.82 7.31 8.57
C ARG A 107 -5.20 7.89 7.30
N LEU A 108 -4.97 7.08 6.28
CA LEU A 108 -4.52 7.57 4.97
C LEU A 108 -5.59 8.45 4.30
N SER A 109 -6.87 8.09 4.42
CA SER A 109 -7.99 8.89 3.95
C SER A 109 -8.03 10.27 4.63
N ALA A 110 -7.87 10.29 5.96
CA ALA A 110 -7.78 11.55 6.73
C ALA A 110 -6.57 12.42 6.34
N LEU A 111 -5.55 11.84 5.69
CA LEU A 111 -4.37 12.55 5.16
C LEU A 111 -4.51 12.93 3.68
N GLY A 112 -5.71 12.78 3.10
CA GLY A 112 -6.04 13.26 1.75
C GLY A 112 -6.05 12.20 0.65
N VAL A 113 -5.90 10.90 0.99
CA VAL A 113 -6.03 9.83 -0.02
C VAL A 113 -7.50 9.48 -0.24
N SER A 114 -8.02 9.72 -1.43
CA SER A 114 -9.43 9.46 -1.74
C SER A 114 -9.66 8.02 -2.20
N PHE A 115 -10.02 7.14 -1.28
CA PHE A 115 -10.18 5.69 -1.52
C PHE A 115 -11.54 5.27 -2.11
N GLY A 116 -12.48 6.19 -2.31
CA GLY A 116 -13.88 5.84 -2.56
C GLY A 116 -14.60 5.35 -1.28
N LYS A 117 -15.85 4.91 -1.41
CA LYS A 117 -16.63 4.40 -0.27
C LYS A 117 -16.14 3.01 0.13
N ALA A 118 -16.00 2.77 1.43
CA ALA A 118 -15.50 1.48 1.94
C ALA A 118 -16.39 0.29 1.53
N SER A 119 -17.71 0.47 1.53
CA SER A 119 -18.68 -0.56 1.13
C SER A 119 -18.64 -0.94 -0.35
N GLU A 120 -17.99 -0.12 -1.18
CA GLU A 120 -17.87 -0.30 -2.64
C GLU A 120 -16.42 -0.61 -3.06
N SER A 121 -15.49 -0.61 -2.11
CA SER A 121 -14.04 -0.71 -2.38
C SER A 121 -13.50 -2.03 -1.85
N GLU A 122 -12.96 -2.84 -2.76
CA GLU A 122 -12.31 -4.10 -2.41
C GLU A 122 -10.81 -3.89 -2.22
N PHE A 123 -10.22 -4.59 -1.24
CA PHE A 123 -8.78 -4.68 -1.11
C PHE A 123 -8.22 -5.74 -2.08
N ARG A 124 -7.17 -5.37 -2.83
CA ARG A 124 -6.44 -6.30 -3.67
C ARG A 124 -4.95 -6.17 -3.47
N PHE A 125 -4.29 -7.22 -2.98
CA PHE A 125 -2.85 -7.29 -3.00
C PHE A 125 -2.35 -7.41 -4.45
N VAL A 126 -1.36 -6.61 -4.83
CA VAL A 126 -0.81 -6.63 -6.19
C VAL A 126 0.43 -7.51 -6.22
N ARG A 127 1.46 -7.14 -5.45
CA ARG A 127 2.74 -7.86 -5.37
C ARG A 127 3.62 -7.33 -4.25
N TRP A 128 4.58 -8.14 -3.83
CA TRP A 128 5.79 -7.66 -3.19
C TRP A 128 6.69 -7.01 -4.25
N ILE A 129 7.33 -5.89 -3.92
CA ILE A 129 8.35 -5.26 -4.77
C ILE A 129 9.72 -5.82 -4.40
N ASP A 130 10.00 -5.80 -3.11
CA ASP A 130 11.23 -6.24 -2.47
C ASP A 130 10.93 -6.54 -0.99
N ALA A 131 11.95 -6.79 -0.18
CA ALA A 131 11.80 -7.10 1.23
C ALA A 131 11.23 -5.96 2.10
N HIS A 132 11.18 -4.76 1.55
CA HIS A 132 10.87 -3.52 2.26
C HIS A 132 9.72 -2.76 1.64
N ALA A 133 9.07 -3.31 0.61
CA ALA A 133 7.97 -2.67 -0.09
C ALA A 133 7.00 -3.65 -0.76
N PHE A 134 5.72 -3.27 -0.77
CA PHE A 134 4.66 -3.98 -1.51
C PHE A 134 3.67 -3.00 -2.13
N GLU A 135 2.89 -3.50 -3.08
CA GLU A 135 1.82 -2.78 -3.75
C GLU A 135 0.47 -3.44 -3.47
N PHE A 136 -0.54 -2.61 -3.24
CA PHE A 136 -1.92 -3.03 -3.13
C PHE A 136 -2.83 -2.06 -3.87
N LYS A 137 -4.07 -2.44 -4.10
CA LYS A 137 -5.17 -1.58 -4.54
C LYS A 137 -6.27 -1.61 -3.49
N TYR A 138 -6.96 -0.48 -3.34
CA TYR A 138 -8.19 -0.40 -2.60
C TYR A 138 -9.20 0.42 -3.41
N GLY A 139 -10.23 -0.25 -3.92
CA GLY A 139 -11.05 0.31 -4.99
C GLY A 139 -10.22 0.59 -6.24
N HIS A 140 -10.30 1.83 -6.75
CA HIS A 140 -9.52 2.28 -7.91
C HIS A 140 -8.09 2.72 -7.54
N VAL A 141 -7.83 3.03 -6.26
CA VAL A 141 -6.54 3.58 -5.83
C VAL A 141 -5.50 2.48 -5.67
N ALA A 142 -4.40 2.55 -6.40
CA ALA A 142 -3.21 1.74 -6.14
C ALA A 142 -2.25 2.44 -5.17
N CYS A 143 -1.73 1.72 -4.20
CA CYS A 143 -0.80 2.24 -3.20
C CYS A 143 0.44 1.38 -3.13
N ARG A 144 1.60 2.04 -3.01
CA ARG A 144 2.87 1.43 -2.68
C ARG A 144 3.24 1.80 -1.25
N VAL A 145 3.48 0.79 -0.42
CA VAL A 145 4.04 0.96 0.92
C VAL A 145 5.51 0.58 0.87
N SER A 146 6.37 1.41 1.45
CA SER A 146 7.82 1.19 1.48
C SER A 146 8.40 1.53 2.85
N LYS A 147 9.65 1.13 3.10
CA LYS A 147 10.36 1.28 4.38
C LYS A 147 9.65 0.53 5.52
N LEU A 148 9.22 -0.71 5.28
CA LEU A 148 8.46 -1.51 6.25
C LEU A 148 9.21 -1.77 7.58
N ALA A 149 10.54 -1.87 7.53
CA ALA A 149 11.37 -2.08 8.72
C ALA A 149 11.60 -0.79 9.53
N ALA A 150 11.47 0.39 8.91
CA ALA A 150 11.75 1.69 9.53
C ALA A 150 10.67 2.08 10.55
N ARG A 151 10.94 3.08 11.40
CA ARG A 151 9.92 3.64 12.32
C ARG A 151 8.79 4.35 11.58
N VAL A 152 9.07 4.83 10.36
CA VAL A 152 8.16 5.58 9.51
C VAL A 152 8.14 4.90 8.15
N SER A 153 6.96 4.47 7.73
CA SER A 153 6.74 3.90 6.40
C SER A 153 6.32 5.00 5.45
N ARG A 154 6.71 4.85 4.18
CA ARG A 154 6.34 5.78 3.13
C ARG A 154 5.27 5.16 2.26
N VAL A 155 4.13 5.84 2.14
CA VAL A 155 3.00 5.42 1.33
C VAL A 155 2.84 6.38 0.15
N VAL A 156 2.77 5.84 -1.05
CA VAL A 156 2.47 6.59 -2.28
C VAL A 156 1.24 5.97 -2.89
N CYS A 157 0.14 6.72 -2.95
CA CYS A 157 -1.13 6.25 -3.50
C CYS A 157 -1.46 6.97 -4.81
N THR A 158 -2.15 6.28 -5.70
CA THR A 158 -2.38 6.64 -7.09
C THR A 158 -3.81 6.30 -7.47
N PRO A 159 -4.67 7.27 -7.89
CA PRO A 159 -5.95 6.94 -8.52
C PRO A 159 -5.77 6.05 -9.75
#